data_AF-A0A5E4R1A4-F1
#
_entry.id   AF-A0A5E4R1A4-F1
#
_cell.length_a   1.000
_cell.length_b   1.000
_cell.length_c   1.000
_cell.angle_alpha   90.00
_cell.angle_beta   90.00
_cell.angle_gamma   90.00
#
_symmetry.space_group_name_H-M   'P 1'
#
loop_
_entity.id
_entity.type
_entity.pdbx_description
1 polymer ?
#
loop_
_entity_poly.entity_id
_entity_poly.type
_entity_poly.pdbx_seq_one_letter_code
_entity_poly.pdbx_strand_id
1 'polypeptide(L)'
;MALRFEIAVGLRKGHKTTKISAGKRSITDKSINIRPARLKGLQIKHSKFVRDVVREVVGVPYEKRAMELLKVSSDKRALKFLKRRLGTYIRAKR
;
A
#
# COMPACT_ATOMS: atom_id res chain seq x y z
N MET A 1 2.68 -17.13 -34.91
CA MET A 1 3.41 -16.57 -33.74
C MET A 1 4.83 -16.27 -34.20
N ALA A 2 5.33 -15.03 -34.05
CA ALA A 2 6.66 -14.68 -34.54
C ALA A 2 7.78 -15.38 -33.74
N LEU A 3 8.85 -15.78 -34.42
CA LEU A 3 10.07 -16.32 -33.80
C LEU A 3 10.66 -15.27 -32.83
N ARG A 4 10.78 -15.63 -31.54
CA ARG A 4 11.34 -14.76 -30.50
C ARG A 4 12.85 -14.98 -30.41
N PHE A 5 13.60 -14.21 -31.19
CA PHE A 5 15.07 -14.21 -31.13
C PHE A 5 15.59 -13.61 -29.81
N GLU A 6 16.81 -13.97 -29.44
CA GLU A 6 17.51 -13.40 -28.28
C GLU A 6 18.15 -12.06 -28.69
N ILE A 7 17.36 -10.99 -28.61
CA ILE A 7 17.81 -9.67 -29.02
C ILE A 7 17.95 -8.78 -27.79
N ALA A 8 19.06 -8.06 -27.68
CA ALA A 8 19.34 -7.14 -26.58
C ALA A 8 18.57 -5.81 -26.66
N VAL A 9 17.70 -5.63 -27.66
CA VAL A 9 16.90 -4.41 -27.89
C VAL A 9 15.39 -4.72 -27.86
N GLY A 10 14.57 -3.67 -27.69
CA GLY A 10 13.11 -3.79 -27.58
C GLY A 10 12.61 -4.04 -26.15
N LEU A 11 11.34 -4.46 -26.01
CA LEU A 11 10.67 -4.60 -24.71
C LEU A 11 11.36 -5.63 -23.77
N ARG A 12 12.02 -6.64 -24.33
CA ARG A 12 12.78 -7.66 -23.60
C ARG A 12 14.28 -7.48 -23.79
N LYS A 13 14.74 -6.24 -23.67
CA LYS A 13 16.15 -5.87 -23.78
C LYS A 13 17.02 -6.52 -22.70
N GLY A 14 18.31 -6.61 -23.01
CA GLY A 14 19.33 -7.20 -22.16
C GLY A 14 19.49 -8.71 -22.38
N HIS A 15 20.58 -9.24 -21.83
CA HIS A 15 20.88 -10.67 -21.90
C HIS A 15 19.87 -11.45 -21.07
N LYS A 16 19.30 -12.51 -21.65
CA LYS A 16 18.31 -13.35 -20.98
C LYS A 16 19.01 -14.22 -19.94
N THR A 17 18.97 -13.77 -18.70
CA THR A 17 19.48 -14.50 -17.54
C THR A 17 18.33 -15.04 -16.71
N THR A 18 18.57 -16.16 -16.02
CA THR A 18 17.66 -16.63 -14.97
C THR A 18 17.75 -15.64 -13.81
N LYS A 19 16.68 -14.87 -13.60
CA LYS A 19 16.65 -13.89 -12.51
C LYS A 19 16.69 -14.61 -11.17
N ILE A 20 17.68 -14.29 -10.34
CA ILE A 20 17.65 -14.62 -8.91
C ILE A 20 16.41 -13.91 -8.33
N SER A 21 15.46 -14.68 -7.81
CA SER A 21 14.21 -14.14 -7.28
C SER A 21 14.46 -13.38 -5.98
N ALA A 22 14.99 -12.16 -6.04
CA ALA A 22 15.24 -11.33 -4.88
C ALA A 22 13.91 -10.85 -4.27
N GLY A 23 13.33 -11.64 -3.38
CA GLY A 23 12.38 -11.19 -2.36
C GLY A 23 10.92 -11.10 -2.81
N LYS A 24 10.38 -12.20 -3.33
CA LYS A 24 8.92 -12.37 -3.52
C LYS A 24 8.38 -13.66 -2.90
N ARG A 25 9.15 -14.33 -2.05
CA ARG A 25 8.65 -15.50 -1.32
C ARG A 25 8.45 -15.13 0.14
N SER A 26 7.40 -15.70 0.66
CA SER A 26 6.87 -15.57 2.01
C SER A 26 7.96 -15.57 3.08
N ILE A 27 7.61 -15.01 4.23
CA ILE A 27 8.39 -15.00 5.49
C ILE A 27 8.93 -16.41 5.88
N THR A 28 8.44 -17.48 5.27
CA THR A 28 8.77 -18.88 5.52
C THR A 28 9.98 -19.43 4.73
N ASP A 29 10.37 -18.80 3.62
CA ASP A 29 11.47 -19.30 2.76
C ASP A 29 12.82 -18.70 3.21
N LYS A 30 13.60 -19.48 3.98
CA LYS A 30 14.94 -19.12 4.50
C LYS A 30 15.99 -18.77 3.43
N SER A 31 15.74 -19.05 2.15
CA SER A 31 16.73 -18.91 1.08
C SER A 31 16.93 -17.48 0.59
N ILE A 32 16.06 -16.53 0.97
CA ILE A 32 16.13 -15.13 0.51
C ILE A 32 15.82 -14.17 1.66
N ASN A 33 16.86 -13.67 2.33
CA ASN A 33 16.71 -12.68 3.38
C ASN A 33 16.13 -11.37 2.80
N ILE A 34 14.91 -11.02 3.21
CA ILE A 34 14.32 -9.72 2.90
C ILE A 34 15.17 -8.64 3.56
N ARG A 35 15.61 -7.65 2.77
CA ARG A 35 16.37 -6.52 3.31
C ARG A 35 15.56 -5.83 4.43
N PRO A 36 16.12 -5.61 5.62
CA PRO A 36 15.42 -4.98 6.74
C PRO A 36 14.74 -3.64 6.38
N ALA A 37 15.35 -2.85 5.49
CA ALA A 37 14.77 -1.60 4.99
C ALA A 37 13.38 -1.77 4.33
N ARG A 38 13.08 -2.94 3.74
CA ARG A 38 11.76 -3.24 3.14
C ARG A 38 10.69 -3.59 4.17
N LEU A 39 11.10 -3.91 5.41
CA LEU A 39 10.17 -4.20 6.51
C LEU A 39 9.58 -2.93 7.14
N LYS A 40 10.14 -1.76 6.82
CA LYS A 40 9.65 -0.47 7.30
C LYS A 40 8.23 -0.22 6.80
N GLY A 41 7.30 -0.01 7.73
CA GLY A 41 5.88 0.24 7.44
C GLY A 41 4.97 -0.97 7.56
N LEU A 42 5.52 -2.16 7.85
CA LEU A 42 4.72 -3.31 8.26
C LEU A 42 4.03 -3.03 9.60
N GLN A 43 2.77 -3.45 9.70
CA GLN A 43 2.01 -3.33 10.93
C GLN A 43 2.28 -4.54 11.82
N ILE A 44 2.94 -4.30 12.95
CA ILE A 44 3.22 -5.32 13.98
C ILE A 44 2.06 -5.34 14.99
N LYS A 45 1.77 -6.49 15.62
CA LYS A 45 0.72 -6.65 16.64
C LYS A 45 0.76 -5.55 17.71
N HIS A 46 1.95 -5.27 18.25
CA HIS A 46 2.17 -4.20 19.23
C HIS A 46 1.79 -2.82 18.69
N SER A 47 2.25 -2.47 17.48
CA SER A 47 1.94 -1.17 16.86
C SER A 47 0.45 -0.98 16.55
N LYS A 48 -0.28 -2.07 16.25
CA LYS A 48 -1.72 -2.03 16.04
C LYS A 48 -2.43 -1.74 17.36
N PHE A 49 -2.11 -2.51 18.40
CA PHE A 49 -2.69 -2.36 19.73
C PHE A 49 -2.55 -0.92 20.26
N VAL A 50 -1.33 -0.36 20.20
CA VAL A 50 -1.08 1.03 20.64
C VAL A 50 -1.91 2.04 19.84
N ARG A 51 -2.03 1.86 18.51
CA ARG A 51 -2.83 2.77 17.67
C ARG A 51 -4.32 2.69 17.97
N ASP A 52 -4.84 1.50 18.27
CA ASP A 52 -6.25 1.30 18.59
C ASP A 52 -6.59 1.97 19.94
N VAL A 53 -5.73 1.82 20.96
CA VAL A 53 -5.87 2.52 22.25
C VAL A 53 -5.86 4.04 22.08
N VAL A 54 -4.92 4.59 21.31
CA VAL A 54 -4.85 6.04 21.08
C VAL A 54 -6.09 6.57 20.35
N ARG A 55 -6.64 5.81 19.39
CA ARG A 55 -7.86 6.19 18.66
C ARG A 55 -9.09 6.26 19.57
N GLU A 56 -9.18 5.36 20.54
CA GLU A 56 -10.27 5.35 21.52
C GLU A 56 -10.24 6.60 22.43
N VAL A 57 -9.04 7.02 22.86
CA VAL A 57 -8.87 8.14 23.79
C VAL A 57 -9.00 9.52 23.12
N VAL A 58 -8.40 9.72 21.93
CA VAL A 58 -8.25 11.06 21.32
C VAL A 58 -9.52 11.55 20.63
N GLY A 59 -10.45 10.66 20.28
CA GLY A 59 -11.65 10.99 19.52
C GLY A 59 -11.37 11.43 18.08
N VAL A 60 -12.41 11.84 17.36
CA VAL A 60 -12.37 12.03 15.90
C VAL A 60 -13.24 13.22 15.42
N PRO A 61 -12.69 14.43 15.24
CA PRO A 61 -13.48 15.62 14.90
C PRO A 61 -13.79 15.75 13.40
N TYR A 62 -12.87 15.41 12.50
CA TYR A 62 -13.12 15.46 11.05
C TYR A 62 -13.59 14.12 10.49
N GLU A 63 -13.23 13.00 11.13
CA GLU A 63 -13.75 11.69 10.71
C GLU A 63 -15.25 11.55 11.02
N LYS A 64 -15.78 12.21 12.07
CA LYS A 64 -17.23 12.28 12.35
C LYS A 64 -18.03 12.82 11.16
N ARG A 65 -17.63 13.97 10.63
CA ARG A 65 -18.29 14.58 9.45
C ARG A 65 -18.15 13.71 8.19
N ALA A 66 -17.02 13.05 8.00
CA ALA A 66 -16.87 12.11 6.90
C ALA A 66 -17.80 10.91 7.04
N MET A 67 -17.96 10.38 8.26
CA MET A 67 -18.86 9.27 8.58
C MET A 67 -20.33 9.64 8.37
N GLU A 68 -20.74 10.86 8.73
CA GLU A 68 -22.09 11.38 8.45
C GLU A 68 -22.38 11.42 6.94
N LEU A 69 -21.45 11.94 6.14
CA LEU A 69 -21.61 11.98 4.68
C LEU A 69 -21.71 10.57 4.07
N LEU A 70 -20.98 9.59 4.61
CA LEU A 70 -21.06 8.20 4.18
C LEU A 70 -22.38 7.53 4.60
N LYS A 71 -22.94 7.88 5.77
CA LYS A 71 -24.27 7.40 6.21
C LYS A 71 -25.39 7.86 5.28
N VAL A 72 -25.29 9.07 4.74
CA VAL A 72 -26.25 9.63 3.75
C VAL A 72 -25.84 9.26 2.32
N SER A 73 -25.08 8.18 2.13
CA SER A 73 -24.64 7.65 0.82
C SER A 73 -24.03 8.70 -0.13
N SER A 74 -23.42 9.75 0.43
CA SER A 74 -22.93 10.92 -0.29
C SER A 74 -21.42 10.81 -0.60
N ASP A 75 -21.01 9.70 -1.21
CA ASP A 75 -19.59 9.30 -1.35
C ASP A 75 -18.72 10.33 -2.07
N LYS A 76 -19.25 10.93 -3.15
CA LYS A 76 -18.54 11.97 -3.90
C LYS A 76 -18.28 13.23 -3.06
N ARG A 77 -19.19 13.55 -2.14
CA ARG A 77 -19.07 14.69 -1.22
C ARG A 77 -18.09 14.35 -0.08
N ALA A 78 -18.15 13.12 0.44
CA ALA A 78 -17.17 12.61 1.41
C ALA A 78 -15.75 12.65 0.85
N LEU A 79 -15.54 12.18 -0.38
CA LEU A 79 -14.23 12.20 -1.05
C LEU A 79 -13.70 13.62 -1.29
N LYS A 80 -14.56 14.58 -1.67
CA LYS A 80 -14.17 15.99 -1.80
C LYS A 80 -13.77 16.59 -0.45
N PHE A 81 -14.52 16.27 0.61
CA PHE A 81 -14.22 16.72 1.97
C PHE A 81 -12.89 16.16 2.48
N LEU A 82 -12.69 14.84 2.35
CA LEU A 82 -11.46 14.16 2.77
C LEU A 82 -10.26 14.59 1.94
N LYS A 83 -10.40 14.80 0.62
CA LYS A 83 -9.31 15.35 -0.21
C LYS A 83 -8.87 16.73 0.28
N ARG A 84 -9.80 17.61 0.69
CA ARG A 84 -9.45 18.94 1.21
C ARG A 84 -8.76 18.89 2.58
N ARG A 85 -9.01 17.86 3.40
CA ARG A 85 -8.39 17.69 4.73
C ARG A 85 -7.07 16.90 4.69
N LEU A 86 -7.02 15.81 3.93
CA LEU A 86 -5.87 14.90 3.82
C LEU A 86 -4.90 15.25 2.66
N GLY A 87 -5.32 16.15 1.77
CA GLY A 87 -4.55 16.72 0.66
C GLY A 87 -4.70 15.99 -0.68
N THR A 88 -4.58 14.66 -0.69
CA THR A 88 -4.58 13.87 -1.94
C THR A 88 -5.77 12.93 -2.07
N TYR A 89 -6.15 12.61 -3.30
CA TYR A 89 -7.24 11.68 -3.58
C TYR A 89 -6.91 10.25 -3.12
N ILE A 90 -5.66 9.81 -3.25
CA ILE A 90 -5.21 8.49 -2.81
C ILE A 90 -5.38 8.32 -1.30
N ARG A 91 -5.04 9.35 -0.50
CA ARG A 91 -5.24 9.33 0.96
C ARG A 91 -6.71 9.40 1.34
N ALA A 92 -7.54 10.13 0.59
CA ALA A 92 -8.97 10.20 0.82
C ALA A 92 -9.71 8.88 0.54
N LYS A 93 -9.15 8.02 -0.32
CA LYS A 93 -9.70 6.70 -0.66
C LYS A 93 -9.19 5.57 0.25
N ARG A 94 -8.07 5.79 0.93
CA ARG A 94 -7.38 4.78 1.76
C ARG A 94 -8.04 4.67 3.14
#